data_AF-A0A318CU53-F1
#
_entry.id   AF-A0A318CU53-F1
#
_cell.length_a   1.000
_cell.length_b   1.000
_cell.length_c   1.000
_cell.angle_alpha   90.00
_cell.angle_beta   90.00
_cell.angle_gamma   90.00
#
_symmetry.space_group_name_H-M   'P 1'
#
loop_
_entity.id
_entity.type
_entity.pdbx_description
1 polymer ?
#
loop_
_entity_poly.entity_id
_entity_poly.type
_entity_poly.pdbx_seq_one_letter_code
_entity_poly.pdbx_strand_id
1 'polypeptide(L)'
;MANIIQRKNYLFGIFLFFMILCASGSKVFAQTEVSIESLNSSLFPFIYSHVSVKSYGNSVTDLTRNDFQVFENNNLQAEYFELDFGHF
;
A
#
# COMPACT_ATOMS: atom_id res chain seq x y z
N MET A 1 -0.43 55.69 -22.04
CA MET A 1 -1.48 54.67 -22.27
C MET A 1 -0.95 53.23 -22.37
N ALA A 2 0.28 52.99 -22.83
CA ALA A 2 0.86 51.63 -22.96
C ALA A 2 1.01 50.85 -21.63
N ASN A 3 1.29 51.53 -20.51
CA ASN A 3 1.55 50.91 -19.19
C ASN A 3 0.29 50.26 -18.56
N ILE A 4 -0.91 50.79 -18.86
CA ILE A 4 -2.19 50.27 -18.35
C ILE A 4 -2.60 48.98 -19.08
N ILE A 5 -2.32 48.91 -20.38
CA ILE A 5 -2.63 47.74 -21.23
C ILE A 5 -1.72 46.56 -20.86
N GLN A 6 -0.41 46.82 -20.65
CA GLN A 6 0.54 45.83 -20.16
C GLN A 6 0.11 45.25 -18.79
N ARG A 7 -0.26 46.11 -17.82
CA ARG A 7 -0.76 45.64 -16.50
C ARG A 7 -2.02 44.78 -16.59
N LYS A 8 -2.96 45.10 -17.48
CA LYS A 8 -4.18 44.28 -17.71
C LYS A 8 -3.86 42.89 -18.26
N ASN A 9 -2.89 42.78 -19.16
CA ASN A 9 -2.49 41.50 -19.75
C ASN A 9 -1.79 40.58 -18.74
N TYR A 10 -0.96 41.14 -17.85
CA TYR A 10 -0.36 40.39 -16.74
C TYR A 10 -1.40 39.91 -15.74
N LEU A 11 -2.37 40.76 -15.37
CA LEU A 11 -3.44 40.40 -14.43
C LEU A 11 -4.32 39.27 -14.98
N PHE A 12 -4.63 39.31 -16.29
CA PHE A 12 -5.39 38.25 -16.96
C PHE A 12 -4.60 36.94 -17.04
N GLY A 13 -3.29 37.02 -17.30
CA GLY A 13 -2.39 35.86 -17.30
C GLY A 13 -2.27 35.19 -15.92
N ILE A 14 -2.18 35.98 -14.85
CA ILE A 14 -2.16 35.48 -13.47
C ILE A 14 -3.47 34.77 -13.12
N PHE A 15 -4.60 35.35 -13.51
CA PHE A 15 -5.92 34.77 -13.25
C PHE A 15 -6.10 33.43 -13.98
N LEU A 16 -5.63 33.35 -15.23
CA LEU A 16 -5.67 32.13 -16.03
C LEU A 16 -4.74 31.05 -15.45
N PHE A 17 -3.55 31.43 -14.98
CA PHE A 17 -2.62 30.51 -14.33
C PHE A 17 -3.19 29.93 -13.03
N PHE A 18 -3.81 30.75 -12.19
CA PHE A 18 -4.46 30.28 -10.96
C PHE A 18 -5.66 29.37 -11.22
N MET A 19 -6.45 29.64 -12.26
CA MET A 19 -7.56 28.76 -12.68
C MET A 19 -7.08 27.38 -13.11
N ILE A 20 -5.97 27.31 -13.87
CA ILE A 20 -5.39 26.03 -14.33
C ILE A 20 -4.82 25.24 -13.15
N LEU A 21 -4.19 25.93 -12.18
CA LEU A 21 -3.60 25.29 -10.99
C LEU A 21 -4.68 24.71 -10.05
N CYS A 22 -5.84 25.34 -9.96
CA CYS A 22 -6.97 24.86 -9.14
C CYS A 22 -7.74 23.70 -9.78
N ALA A 23 -7.62 23.49 -11.09
CA ALA A 23 -8.32 22.41 -11.80
C ALA A 23 -7.63 21.04 -11.63
N SER A 24 -6.35 21.01 -11.27
CA SER A 24 -5.61 19.78 -10.96
C SER A 24 -5.89 19.29 -9.54
N GLY A 25 -7.16 18.99 -9.25
CA GLY A 25 -7.53 18.25 -8.05
C GLY A 25 -7.20 16.76 -8.25
N SER A 26 -6.07 16.30 -7.72
CA SER A 26 -5.77 14.87 -7.66
C SER A 26 -6.83 14.16 -6.82
N LYS A 27 -7.59 13.24 -7.42
CA LYS A 27 -8.47 12.36 -6.64
C LYS A 27 -7.59 11.42 -5.84
N VAL A 28 -7.44 11.69 -4.54
CA VAL A 28 -6.84 10.75 -3.60
C VAL A 28 -7.83 9.60 -3.46
N PHE A 29 -7.64 8.56 -4.25
CA PHE A 29 -8.34 7.31 -4.03
C PHE A 29 -7.84 6.76 -2.71
N ALA A 30 -8.72 6.68 -1.70
CA ALA A 30 -8.43 5.95 -0.48
C ALA A 30 -7.98 4.54 -0.90
N GLN A 31 -6.78 4.15 -0.47
CA GLN A 31 -6.24 2.84 -0.77
C GLN A 31 -7.25 1.80 -0.27
N THR A 32 -7.66 0.90 -1.16
CA THR A 32 -8.56 -0.20 -0.78
C THR A 32 -7.87 -0.99 0.32
N GLU A 33 -8.41 -0.90 1.53
CA GLU A 33 -7.92 -1.62 2.69
C GLU A 33 -8.83 -2.82 2.92
N VAL A 34 -8.23 -4.00 3.07
CA VAL A 34 -8.93 -5.23 3.45
C VAL A 34 -8.55 -5.51 4.89
N SER A 35 -9.53 -5.43 5.79
CA SER A 35 -9.38 -5.77 7.20
C SER A 35 -10.13 -7.06 7.51
N ILE A 36 -9.49 -7.97 8.24
CA ILE A 36 -10.14 -9.17 8.77
C ILE A 36 -10.58 -8.81 10.20
N GLU A 37 -11.86 -8.47 10.36
CA GLU A 37 -12.37 -7.99 11.66
C GLU A 37 -12.52 -9.11 12.70
N SER A 38 -12.87 -10.33 12.27
CA SER A 38 -12.90 -11.51 13.13
C SER A 38 -12.91 -12.80 12.32
N LEU A 39 -12.40 -13.88 12.92
CA LEU A 39 -12.50 -15.24 12.41
C LEU A 39 -13.16 -16.12 13.47
N ASN A 40 -14.18 -16.88 13.08
CA ASN A 40 -14.84 -17.81 13.98
C ASN A 40 -13.94 -19.04 14.15
N SER A 41 -13.20 -19.09 15.25
CA SER A 41 -12.28 -20.20 15.56
C SER A 41 -12.96 -21.56 15.74
N SER A 42 -14.27 -21.60 16.00
CA SER A 42 -15.03 -22.87 16.06
C SER A 42 -15.32 -23.45 14.68
N LEU A 43 -15.35 -22.62 13.63
CA LEU A 43 -15.59 -23.04 12.24
C LEU A 43 -14.30 -23.07 11.42
N PHE A 44 -13.33 -22.24 11.78
CA PHE A 44 -12.03 -22.13 11.14
C PHE A 44 -10.95 -22.21 12.22
N PRO A 45 -10.70 -23.42 12.76
CA PRO A 45 -9.68 -23.64 13.78
C PRO A 45 -8.26 -23.38 13.28
N PHE A 46 -8.07 -23.35 11.94
CA PHE A 46 -6.79 -23.08 11.30
C PHE A 46 -6.93 -21.95 10.28
N ILE A 47 -5.98 -21.02 10.32
CA ILE A 47 -5.85 -19.94 9.35
C ILE A 47 -4.69 -20.30 8.43
N TYR A 48 -4.96 -20.43 7.13
CA TYR A 48 -3.93 -20.66 6.12
C TYR A 48 -3.63 -19.36 5.40
N SER A 49 -2.34 -19.03 5.27
CA SER A 49 -1.88 -17.85 4.53
C SER A 49 -0.79 -18.27 3.55
N HIS A 50 -0.88 -17.78 2.31
CA HIS A 50 0.13 -18.03 1.29
C HIS A 50 0.96 -16.77 1.07
N VAL A 51 2.26 -16.86 1.32
CA VAL A 51 3.19 -15.73 1.26
C VAL A 51 4.24 -15.98 0.17
N SER A 52 4.43 -15.00 -0.71
CA SER A 52 5.52 -15.00 -1.70
C SER A 52 6.52 -13.92 -1.33
N VAL A 53 7.80 -14.28 -1.20
CA VAL A 53 8.88 -13.36 -0.83
C VAL A 53 9.68 -13.00 -2.06
N LYS A 54 9.87 -11.69 -2.29
CA LYS A 54 10.63 -11.17 -3.43
C LYS A 54 11.67 -10.16 -2.97
N SER A 55 12.85 -10.20 -3.59
CA SER A 55 13.93 -9.23 -3.41
C SER A 55 14.33 -8.65 -4.76
N TYR A 56 14.32 -7.32 -4.88
CA TYR A 56 14.57 -6.61 -6.16
C TYR A 56 13.70 -7.11 -7.33
N GLY A 57 12.44 -7.48 -7.04
CA GLY A 57 11.50 -8.01 -8.04
C GLY A 57 11.67 -9.49 -8.40
N ASN A 58 12.71 -10.15 -7.90
CA ASN A 58 12.96 -11.58 -8.11
C ASN A 58 12.42 -12.41 -6.94
N SER A 59 11.84 -13.58 -7.21
CA SER A 59 11.41 -14.52 -6.18
C SER A 59 12.62 -15.04 -5.40
N VAL A 60 12.51 -15.05 -4.08
CA VAL A 60 13.49 -15.68 -3.18
C VAL A 60 13.05 -17.13 -2.97
N THR A 61 13.83 -18.08 -3.49
CA THR A 61 13.44 -19.50 -3.57
C THR A 61 14.17 -20.40 -2.58
N ASP A 62 15.16 -19.87 -1.88
CA ASP A 62 16.06 -20.58 -0.96
C ASP A 62 15.72 -20.34 0.52
N LEU A 63 14.52 -19.82 0.79
CA LEU A 63 14.03 -19.64 2.14
C LEU A 63 13.78 -20.98 2.83
N THR A 64 14.15 -21.03 4.10
CA THR A 64 13.98 -22.18 4.98
C THR A 64 13.07 -21.81 6.14
N ARG A 65 12.67 -22.80 6.94
CA ARG A 65 11.88 -22.55 8.16
C ARG A 65 12.53 -21.52 9.10
N ASN A 66 13.86 -21.48 9.16
CA ASN A 66 14.59 -20.59 10.07
C ASN A 66 14.53 -19.12 9.66
N ASP A 67 14.12 -18.83 8.42
CA ASP A 67 13.97 -17.47 7.90
C ASP A 67 12.62 -16.83 8.28
N PHE A 68 11.77 -17.55 9.00
CA PHE A 68 10.46 -17.09 9.43
C PHE A 68 10.30 -17.22 10.95
N GLN A 69 9.62 -16.24 11.54
CA GLN A 69 9.21 -16.26 12.94
C GLN A 69 7.76 -15.80 13.02
N VAL A 70 6.96 -16.49 13.83
CA VAL A 70 5.56 -16.13 14.05
C VAL A 70 5.41 -15.58 15.46
N PHE A 71 4.75 -14.44 15.58
CA PHE A 71 4.45 -13.81 16.85
C PHE A 71 2.95 -13.65 17.01
N GLU A 72 2.46 -13.92 18.22
CA GLU A 72 1.07 -13.62 18.61
C GLU A 72 1.12 -12.82 19.91
N ASN A 73 0.50 -11.64 19.93
CA ASN A 73 0.50 -10.73 21.07
C ASN A 73 1.92 -10.46 21.62
N ASN A 74 2.89 -10.24 20.72
CA ASN A 74 4.32 -10.04 21.01
C ASN A 74 5.06 -11.24 21.62
N ASN A 75 4.43 -12.41 21.72
CA ASN A 75 5.09 -13.64 22.15
C ASN A 75 5.56 -14.42 20.92
N LEU A 76 6.83 -14.84 20.90
CA LEU A 76 7.33 -15.75 19.88
C LEU A 76 6.60 -17.07 20.04
N GLN A 77 6.02 -17.53 18.96
CA GLN A 77 5.32 -18.79 18.93
C GLN A 77 6.19 -19.86 18.27
N ALA A 78 6.61 -20.85 19.05
CA ALA A 78 7.57 -21.86 18.60
C ALA A 78 6.93 -23.20 18.15
N GLU A 79 5.67 -23.45 18.50
CA GLU A 79 5.09 -24.81 18.47
C GLU A 79 3.86 -24.99 17.56
N TYR A 80 3.15 -23.91 17.18
CA TYR A 80 1.82 -24.01 16.55
C TYR A 80 1.75 -23.52 15.09
N PHE A 81 2.83 -23.63 14.32
CA PHE A 81 2.86 -23.20 12.90
C PHE A 81 3.50 -24.25 12.03
N GLU A 82 2.83 -24.56 10.94
CA GLU A 82 3.39 -25.34 9.85
C GLU A 82 3.73 -24.38 8.71
N LEU A 83 5.01 -24.37 8.33
CA LEU A 83 5.47 -23.73 7.11
C LEU A 83 5.61 -24.79 6.03
N ASP A 84 4.80 -24.66 5.00
CA ASP A 84 4.88 -25.48 3.79
C ASP A 84 5.54 -24.67 2.67
N PHE A 85 6.66 -25.20 2.18
CA PHE A 85 7.41 -24.67 1.06
C PHE A 85 7.00 -25.46 -0.18
N GLY A 86 5.76 -25.24 -0.63
CA GLY A 86 5.10 -26.07 -1.64
C GLY A 86 6.03 -26.51 -2.78
N HIS A 87 6.12 -27.83 -3.00
CA HIS A 87 6.70 -28.38 -4.22
C HIS A 87 5.67 -28.27 -5.34
N PHE A 88 5.87 -27.34 -6.27
CA PHE A 88 5.12 -27.28 -7.53
C PHE A 88 5.73 -28.24 -8.56
#